data_AF-A0A2N2ZV70-F1
#
_entry.id   AF-A0A2N2ZV70-F1
#
_cell.length_a   1.000
_cell.length_b   1.000
_cell.length_c   1.000
_cell.angle_alpha   90.00
_cell.angle_beta   90.00
_cell.angle_gamma   90.00
#
_symmetry.space_group_name_H-M   'P 1'
#
loop_
_entity.id
_entity.type
_entity.pdbx_description
1 polymer ?
#
loop_
_entity_poly.entity_id
_entity_poly.type
_entity_poly.pdbx_seq_one_letter_code
_entity_poly.pdbx_strand_id
1 'polypeptide(L)'
;ICNINFQLTSLDVSQNTALTYLNCSWIPQLVFLDVRNGNNANFTYFDAMVDTNLTCIYVDDKNASYMSSWIKDTSAHWVNDTLDCQNVTSLNEYDNKSNFLNIYPNPATNYAYFEFENLPAELVIYNMQQRIIFKEQIETKTYKLALGGFEKGVYLCNVSGIPSLNKLVII
;
A
#
# COMPACT_ATOMS: atom_id res chain seq x y z
N ILE A 1 26.83 13.86 9.34
CA ILE A 1 26.64 14.58 8.05
C ILE A 1 25.20 15.09 7.89
N CYS A 2 24.20 14.58 8.59
CA CYS A 2 23.05 15.41 8.96
C CYS A 2 23.39 16.10 10.30
N ASN A 3 23.11 17.39 10.43
CA ASN A 3 22.97 18.05 11.73
C ASN A 3 21.46 18.29 11.92
N ILE A 4 20.99 18.37 13.17
CA ILE A 4 19.60 18.71 13.54
C ILE A 4 19.02 19.80 12.63
N ASN A 5 18.28 19.39 11.61
CA ASN A 5 17.67 20.27 10.62
C ASN A 5 16.20 19.90 10.51
N PHE A 6 15.38 20.59 11.30
CA PHE A 6 13.94 20.32 11.41
C PHE A 6 13.14 20.53 10.11
N GLN A 7 13.76 21.01 9.02
CA GLN A 7 13.10 21.27 7.75
C GLN A 7 13.58 20.34 6.61
N LEU A 8 14.54 19.44 6.88
CA LEU A 8 15.04 18.55 5.85
C LEU A 8 13.99 17.46 5.56
N THR A 9 13.46 17.46 4.34
CA THR A 9 12.43 16.50 3.90
C THR A 9 12.97 15.35 3.05
N SER A 10 14.15 15.54 2.45
CA SER A 10 14.81 14.52 1.65
C SER A 10 16.33 14.63 1.76
N LEU A 11 17.00 13.49 1.75
CA LEU A 11 18.44 13.39 1.65
C LEU A 11 18.83 12.29 0.68
N ASP A 12 19.63 12.64 -0.32
CA ASP A 12 20.26 11.71 -1.26
C ASP A 12 21.78 11.82 -1.11
N VAL A 13 22.43 10.74 -0.68
CA VAL A 13 23.88 10.62 -0.58
C VAL A 13 24.44 9.51 -1.48
N SER A 14 23.68 9.09 -2.51
CA SER A 14 24.06 8.03 -3.46
C SER A 14 25.39 8.30 -4.18
N GLN A 15 25.77 9.57 -4.34
CA GLN A 15 27.03 9.94 -4.99
C GLN A 15 28.21 10.04 -4.02
N ASN A 16 27.99 9.89 -2.71
CA ASN A 16 29.03 10.01 -1.70
C ASN A 16 29.69 8.65 -1.42
N THR A 17 30.44 8.14 -2.39
CA THR A 17 31.08 6.80 -2.34
C THR A 17 32.14 6.62 -1.24
N ALA A 18 32.65 7.72 -0.66
CA ALA A 18 33.58 7.69 0.46
C ALA A 18 32.89 7.82 1.84
N LEU A 19 31.56 7.90 1.88
CA LEU A 19 30.80 8.11 3.11
C LEU A 19 30.86 6.85 3.99
N THR A 20 31.29 7.02 5.24
CA THR A 20 31.36 5.97 6.25
C THR A 20 30.62 6.33 7.54
N TYR A 21 30.11 7.56 7.65
CA TYR A 21 29.45 8.08 8.85
C TYR A 21 28.23 8.91 8.46
N LEU A 22 27.05 8.46 8.90
CA LEU A 22 25.79 9.21 8.74
C LEU A 22 25.02 9.23 10.05
N ASN A 23 24.62 10.42 10.48
CA ASN A 23 23.77 10.63 11.63
C ASN A 23 22.69 11.61 11.22
N CYS A 24 21.53 11.12 10.82
CA CYS A 24 20.30 11.86 10.50
C CYS A 24 19.22 11.69 11.56
N SER A 25 19.58 11.30 12.77
CA SER A 25 18.63 11.26 13.89
C SER A 25 18.00 12.64 14.16
N TRP A 26 16.77 12.62 14.69
CA TRP A 26 16.01 13.80 15.09
C TRP A 26 15.64 14.75 13.95
N ILE A 27 15.31 14.21 12.77
CA ILE A 27 14.82 14.96 11.61
C ILE A 27 13.37 14.53 11.32
N PRO A 28 12.39 15.00 12.11
CA PRO A 28 11.02 14.48 12.07
C PRO A 28 10.28 14.73 10.75
N GLN A 29 10.79 15.63 9.90
CA GLN A 29 10.21 15.94 8.59
C GLN A 29 10.85 15.13 7.44
N LEU A 30 11.86 14.30 7.70
CA LEU A 30 12.53 13.50 6.68
C LEU A 30 11.58 12.42 6.17
N VAL A 31 11.30 12.44 4.86
CA VAL A 31 10.42 11.47 4.18
C VAL A 31 11.22 10.57 3.23
N PHE A 32 12.37 11.04 2.75
CA PHE A 32 13.20 10.31 1.80
C PHE A 32 14.66 10.29 2.24
N LEU A 33 15.24 9.09 2.31
CA LEU A 33 16.66 8.88 2.57
C LEU A 33 17.22 7.83 1.61
N ASP A 34 18.13 8.25 0.72
CA ASP A 34 18.85 7.36 -0.19
C ASP A 34 20.34 7.31 0.15
N VAL A 35 20.79 6.14 0.58
CA VAL A 35 22.18 5.88 0.92
C VAL A 35 22.83 4.85 -0.01
N ARG A 36 22.25 4.56 -1.19
CA ARG A 36 22.82 3.64 -2.19
C ARG A 36 24.09 4.21 -2.83
N ASN A 37 25.19 4.18 -2.09
CA ASN A 37 26.46 4.81 -2.46
C ASN A 37 27.57 3.81 -2.79
N GLY A 38 27.25 2.52 -2.86
CA GLY A 38 28.21 1.45 -3.11
C GLY A 38 29.22 1.23 -1.98
N ASN A 39 29.03 1.86 -0.82
CA ASN A 39 29.96 1.85 0.30
C ASN A 39 29.28 1.54 1.65
N ASN A 40 28.01 1.08 1.65
CA ASN A 40 27.26 0.79 2.88
C ASN A 40 27.98 -0.18 3.83
N ALA A 41 28.69 -1.18 3.28
CA ALA A 41 29.45 -2.15 4.07
C ALA A 41 30.59 -1.52 4.92
N ASN A 42 31.05 -0.32 4.56
CA ASN A 42 32.13 0.39 5.27
C ASN A 42 31.59 1.48 6.22
N PHE A 43 30.29 1.54 6.47
CA PHE A 43 29.74 2.44 7.47
C PHE A 43 30.20 2.04 8.87
N THR A 44 30.81 2.97 9.58
CA THR A 44 31.18 2.84 10.98
C THR A 44 30.07 3.35 11.91
N TYR A 45 29.16 4.17 11.38
CA TYR A 45 28.00 4.68 12.11
C TYR A 45 26.86 5.05 11.15
N PHE A 46 25.64 4.60 11.47
CA PHE A 46 24.41 5.00 10.80
C PHE A 46 23.32 5.19 11.86
N ASP A 47 22.67 6.34 11.85
CA ASP A 47 21.53 6.64 12.71
C ASP A 47 20.51 7.50 11.97
N ALA A 48 19.27 7.04 11.91
CA ALA A 48 18.09 7.71 11.37
C ALA A 48 16.87 7.50 12.31
N MET A 49 17.11 7.58 13.62
CA MET A 49 16.09 7.42 14.66
C MET A 49 15.28 8.71 14.88
N VAL A 50 13.99 8.59 15.22
CA VAL A 50 13.06 9.71 15.49
C VAL A 50 12.66 10.49 14.22
N ASP A 51 12.81 9.86 13.07
CA ASP A 51 12.38 10.34 11.76
C ASP A 51 10.99 9.74 11.44
N THR A 52 9.97 10.17 12.19
CA THR A 52 8.64 9.53 12.21
C THR A 52 7.90 9.49 10.87
N ASN A 53 8.35 10.27 9.88
CA ASN A 53 7.78 10.30 8.53
C ASN A 53 8.57 9.47 7.50
N LEU A 54 9.71 8.88 7.90
CA LEU A 54 10.55 8.08 7.03
C LEU A 54 10.02 6.65 6.96
N THR A 55 9.41 6.27 5.83
CA THR A 55 8.89 4.90 5.64
C THR A 55 9.90 3.97 4.97
N CYS A 56 10.71 4.49 4.05
CA CYS A 56 11.68 3.71 3.28
C CYS A 56 13.06 4.36 3.33
N ILE A 57 14.08 3.53 3.56
CA ILE A 57 15.48 3.91 3.46
C ILE A 57 16.13 3.07 2.37
N TYR A 58 16.60 3.73 1.32
CA TYR A 58 17.18 3.06 0.17
C TYR A 58 18.64 2.72 0.45
N VAL A 59 18.99 1.44 0.40
CA VAL A 59 20.31 0.89 0.74
C VAL A 59 20.86 0.04 -0.39
N ASP A 60 22.18 -0.18 -0.41
CA ASP A 60 22.84 -0.97 -1.46
C ASP A 60 22.31 -2.42 -1.52
N ASP A 61 22.04 -3.03 -0.37
CA ASP A 61 21.42 -4.34 -0.22
C ASP A 61 20.57 -4.40 1.06
N LYS A 62 19.24 -4.47 0.91
CA LYS A 62 18.26 -4.53 1.99
C LYS A 62 18.40 -5.75 2.92
N ASN A 63 19.05 -6.81 2.45
CA ASN A 63 19.25 -8.04 3.21
C ASN A 63 20.65 -8.13 3.85
N ALA A 64 21.47 -7.08 3.75
CA ALA A 64 22.84 -7.13 4.22
C ALA A 64 22.95 -7.22 5.75
N SER A 65 23.83 -8.12 6.21
CA SER A 65 24.05 -8.39 7.64
C SER A 65 24.79 -7.27 8.39
N TYR A 66 25.57 -6.44 7.68
CA TYR A 66 26.32 -5.32 8.29
C TYR A 66 25.42 -4.20 8.80
N MET A 67 24.16 -4.14 8.37
CA MET A 67 23.17 -3.16 8.86
C MET A 67 22.63 -3.49 10.25
N SER A 68 23.05 -4.60 10.87
CA SER A 68 22.66 -4.96 12.24
C SER A 68 23.10 -3.93 13.30
N SER A 69 24.10 -3.10 13.00
CA SER A 69 24.57 -2.01 13.85
C SER A 69 23.93 -0.65 13.53
N TRP A 70 23.09 -0.56 12.49
CA TRP A 70 22.46 0.68 12.05
C TRP A 70 21.18 0.95 12.83
N ILE A 71 20.95 2.21 13.18
CA ILE A 71 19.79 2.63 13.97
C ILE A 71 18.79 3.34 13.06
N LYS A 72 17.51 2.97 13.15
CA LYS A 72 16.38 3.61 12.48
C LYS A 72 15.10 3.41 13.29
N ASP A 73 14.04 4.13 12.95
CA ASP A 73 12.71 3.83 13.48
C ASP A 73 12.21 2.44 13.07
N THR A 74 11.34 1.87 13.91
CA THR A 74 10.71 0.56 13.63
C THR A 74 9.79 0.61 12.42
N SER A 75 9.19 1.78 12.13
CA SER A 75 8.32 2.04 10.99
C SER A 75 9.05 2.24 9.67
N ALA A 76 10.37 2.49 9.70
CA ALA A 76 11.17 2.62 8.49
C ALA A 76 11.61 1.24 7.99
N HIS A 77 11.72 1.05 6.69
CA HIS A 77 12.10 -0.24 6.08
C HIS A 77 13.28 -0.08 5.13
N TRP A 78 14.19 -1.06 5.15
CA TRP A 78 15.29 -1.15 4.18
C TRP A 78 14.75 -1.63 2.84
N VAL A 79 15.10 -0.91 1.77
CA VAL A 79 14.63 -1.21 0.40
C VAL A 79 15.77 -1.06 -0.60
N ASN A 80 15.77 -1.87 -1.67
CA ASN A 80 16.76 -1.70 -2.74
C ASN A 80 16.31 -0.65 -3.76
N ASP A 81 15.00 -0.51 -3.94
CA ASP A 81 14.40 0.31 -4.98
C ASP A 81 12.96 0.75 -4.63
N THR A 82 12.34 1.46 -5.56
CA THR A 82 11.01 2.03 -5.40
C THR A 82 9.92 0.96 -5.37
N LEU A 83 10.12 -0.20 -6.03
CA LEU A 83 9.17 -1.30 -6.01
C LEU A 83 9.15 -1.97 -4.63
N ASP A 84 10.33 -2.17 -4.03
CA ASP A 84 10.45 -2.65 -2.65
C ASP A 84 9.76 -1.71 -1.66
N CYS A 85 9.97 -0.39 -1.82
CA CYS A 85 9.30 0.60 -0.99
C CYS A 85 7.77 0.58 -1.15
N GLN A 86 7.29 0.49 -2.39
CA GLN A 86 5.86 0.34 -2.67
C GLN A 86 5.29 -0.94 -2.03
N ASN A 87 6.01 -2.05 -2.14
CA ASN A 87 5.59 -3.32 -1.55
C ASN A 87 5.45 -3.22 -0.03
N VAL A 88 6.40 -2.59 0.65
CA VAL A 88 6.34 -2.36 2.10
C VAL A 88 5.16 -1.46 2.48
N THR A 89 4.96 -0.35 1.76
CA THR A 89 3.81 0.53 2.01
C THR A 89 2.48 -0.18 1.75
N SER A 90 2.47 -1.12 0.79
CA SER A 90 1.32 -1.95 0.48
C SER A 90 1.13 -3.15 1.41
N LEU A 91 2.12 -3.52 2.23
CA LEU A 91 1.93 -4.54 3.28
C LEU A 91 1.08 -3.99 4.44
N ASN A 92 1.09 -2.66 4.64
CA ASN A 92 0.10 -1.98 5.49
C ASN A 92 -1.30 -1.89 4.81
N GLU A 93 -1.38 -2.18 3.50
CA GLU A 93 -2.64 -2.37 2.75
C GLU A 93 -3.00 -3.84 2.54
N TYR A 94 -2.06 -4.77 2.73
CA TYR A 94 -2.28 -6.21 2.56
C TYR A 94 -2.98 -6.82 3.77
N ASP A 95 -2.83 -6.24 4.96
CA ASP A 95 -3.72 -6.53 6.09
C ASP A 95 -5.13 -5.92 5.90
N ASN A 96 -5.32 -5.04 4.89
CA ASN A 96 -6.64 -4.59 4.43
C ASN A 96 -7.20 -5.45 3.28
N LYS A 97 -6.64 -6.64 3.03
CA LYS A 97 -7.26 -7.65 2.16
C LYS A 97 -8.50 -8.33 2.77
N SER A 98 -8.94 -7.84 3.93
CA SER A 98 -10.19 -8.15 4.62
C SER A 98 -11.35 -7.21 4.19
N ASN A 99 -11.31 -6.61 3.00
CA ASN A 99 -12.34 -5.69 2.51
C ASN A 99 -12.57 -5.82 0.99
N PHE A 100 -12.40 -7.03 0.44
CA PHE A 100 -12.79 -7.30 -0.95
C PHE A 100 -14.19 -7.87 -0.98
N LEU A 101 -15.08 -7.30 -1.79
CA LEU A 101 -16.40 -7.88 -2.05
C LEU A 101 -16.20 -9.14 -2.90
N ASN A 102 -16.42 -10.31 -2.30
CA ASN A 102 -16.35 -11.56 -3.05
C ASN A 102 -17.59 -11.69 -3.94
N ILE A 103 -17.38 -11.86 -5.24
CA ILE A 103 -18.44 -11.97 -6.26
C ILE A 103 -18.27 -13.27 -7.03
N TYR A 104 -19.27 -14.16 -6.98
CA TYR A 104 -19.21 -15.44 -7.69
C TYR A 104 -20.57 -15.96 -8.18
N PRO A 105 -20.62 -16.73 -9.28
CA PRO A 105 -19.54 -16.88 -10.24
C PRO A 105 -19.26 -15.55 -10.94
N ASN A 106 -18.02 -15.33 -11.37
CA ASN A 106 -17.64 -14.17 -12.15
C ASN A 106 -16.59 -14.60 -13.19
N PRO A 107 -16.96 -14.74 -14.48
CA PRO A 107 -18.20 -14.28 -15.10
C PRO A 107 -19.48 -15.01 -14.67
N ALA A 108 -20.61 -14.29 -14.68
CA ALA A 108 -21.94 -14.75 -14.31
C ALA A 108 -22.90 -14.78 -15.51
N THR A 109 -23.92 -15.64 -15.46
CA THR A 109 -24.94 -15.75 -16.52
C THR A 109 -26.35 -15.47 -15.98
N ASN A 110 -26.83 -16.25 -14.99
CA ASN A 110 -28.19 -16.12 -14.47
C ASN A 110 -28.28 -15.36 -13.14
N TYR A 111 -27.26 -15.54 -12.29
CA TYR A 111 -27.18 -14.92 -10.97
C TYR A 111 -25.71 -14.71 -10.58
N ALA A 112 -25.49 -13.75 -9.69
CA ALA A 112 -24.24 -13.55 -8.98
C ALA A 112 -24.51 -13.50 -7.46
N TYR A 113 -23.61 -14.08 -6.69
CA TYR A 113 -23.57 -13.98 -5.24
C TYR A 113 -22.56 -12.91 -4.84
N PHE A 114 -22.91 -12.16 -3.81
CA PHE A 114 -22.10 -11.14 -3.17
C PHE A 114 -21.95 -11.52 -1.70
N GLU A 115 -20.71 -11.58 -1.20
CA GLU A 115 -20.44 -11.81 0.22
C GLU A 115 -19.94 -10.54 0.91
N PHE A 116 -20.59 -10.23 2.03
CA PHE A 116 -20.35 -9.03 2.82
C PHE A 116 -19.76 -9.41 4.17
N GLU A 117 -18.67 -8.74 4.54
CA GLU A 117 -18.05 -8.91 5.85
C GLU A 117 -18.77 -8.11 6.93
N ASN A 118 -19.14 -6.87 6.61
CA ASN A 118 -19.79 -5.91 7.50
C ASN A 118 -21.24 -5.67 7.10
N LEU A 119 -22.15 -5.60 8.07
CA LEU A 119 -23.58 -5.38 7.87
C LEU A 119 -24.11 -4.32 8.84
N PRO A 120 -25.10 -3.51 8.45
CA PRO A 120 -25.69 -3.45 7.11
C PRO A 120 -24.71 -2.87 6.08
N ALA A 121 -24.84 -3.31 4.82
CA ALA A 121 -24.00 -2.88 3.71
C ALA A 121 -24.86 -2.26 2.60
N GLU A 122 -24.36 -1.25 1.89
CA GLU A 122 -25.04 -0.71 0.70
C GLU A 122 -24.34 -1.20 -0.56
N LEU A 123 -24.95 -2.12 -1.30
CA LEU A 123 -24.44 -2.57 -2.59
C LEU A 123 -24.87 -1.60 -3.68
N VAL A 124 -23.90 -1.04 -4.42
CA VAL A 124 -24.14 -0.18 -5.58
C VAL A 124 -23.45 -0.77 -6.80
N ILE A 125 -24.18 -0.95 -7.90
CA ILE A 125 -23.63 -1.43 -9.16
C ILE A 125 -23.77 -0.32 -10.21
N TYR A 126 -22.70 -0.12 -10.96
CA TYR A 126 -22.58 0.86 -12.02
C TYR A 126 -22.33 0.16 -13.36
N ASN A 127 -22.84 0.75 -14.44
CA ASN A 127 -22.39 0.43 -15.78
C ASN A 127 -21.04 1.11 -16.10
N MET A 128 -20.48 0.85 -17.28
CA MET A 128 -19.20 1.45 -17.70
C MET A 128 -19.23 2.97 -17.92
N GLN A 129 -20.42 3.59 -18.00
CA GLN A 129 -20.59 5.05 -17.99
C GLN A 129 -20.77 5.61 -16.57
N GLN A 130 -20.48 4.81 -15.54
CA GLN A 130 -20.62 5.16 -14.11
C GLN A 130 -22.06 5.53 -13.68
N ARG A 131 -23.07 5.09 -14.42
CA ARG A 131 -24.48 5.27 -14.03
C ARG A 131 -24.86 4.14 -13.09
N ILE A 132 -25.52 4.49 -11.97
CA ILE A 132 -26.08 3.52 -11.03
C ILE A 132 -27.21 2.76 -11.73
N ILE A 133 -27.10 1.44 -11.78
CA ILE A 133 -28.11 0.54 -12.34
C ILE A 133 -28.78 -0.32 -11.27
N PHE A 134 -28.12 -0.47 -10.12
CA PHE A 134 -28.65 -1.21 -8.98
C PHE A 134 -28.10 -0.60 -7.69
N LYS A 135 -28.97 -0.49 -6.69
CA LYS A 135 -28.63 0.05 -5.37
C LYS A 135 -29.55 -0.56 -4.32
N GLU A 136 -28.99 -1.25 -3.33
CA GLU A 136 -29.78 -1.89 -2.27
C GLU A 136 -29.03 -1.94 -0.93
N GLN A 137 -29.78 -1.87 0.17
CA GLN A 137 -29.29 -2.12 1.53
C GLN A 137 -29.35 -3.61 1.82
N ILE A 138 -28.24 -4.18 2.26
CA ILE A 138 -28.02 -5.60 2.48
C ILE A 138 -27.86 -5.85 3.97
N GLU A 139 -28.70 -6.73 4.50
CA GLU A 139 -28.70 -7.13 5.91
C GLU A 139 -28.17 -8.55 6.12
N THR A 140 -27.82 -9.26 5.04
CA THR A 140 -27.37 -10.65 5.07
C THR A 140 -25.94 -10.78 4.57
N LYS A 141 -25.18 -11.73 5.14
CA LYS A 141 -23.79 -11.96 4.75
C LYS A 141 -23.62 -12.38 3.30
N THR A 142 -24.61 -13.06 2.74
CA THR A 142 -24.64 -13.45 1.32
C THR A 142 -25.90 -12.90 0.68
N TYR A 143 -25.76 -12.25 -0.46
CA TYR A 143 -26.87 -11.75 -1.27
C TYR A 143 -26.81 -12.36 -2.67
N LYS A 144 -27.95 -12.86 -3.16
CA LYS A 144 -28.07 -13.44 -4.50
C LYS A 144 -28.80 -12.47 -5.41
N LEU A 145 -28.11 -11.94 -6.41
CA LEU A 145 -28.66 -11.06 -7.42
C LEU A 145 -29.04 -11.85 -8.67
N ALA A 146 -30.29 -11.73 -9.12
CA ALA A 146 -30.72 -12.23 -10.43
C ALA A 146 -30.30 -11.25 -11.54
N LEU A 147 -29.70 -11.76 -12.62
CA LEU A 147 -29.10 -10.94 -13.67
C LEU A 147 -29.98 -10.77 -14.92
N GLY A 148 -31.21 -11.31 -14.91
CA GLY A 148 -32.11 -11.28 -16.08
C GLY A 148 -32.51 -9.88 -16.55
N GLY A 149 -32.36 -8.85 -15.70
CA GLY A 149 -32.58 -7.44 -16.05
C GLY A 149 -31.32 -6.66 -16.46
N PHE A 150 -30.15 -7.31 -16.48
CA PHE A 150 -28.88 -6.69 -16.83
C PHE A 150 -28.51 -7.07 -18.26
N GLU A 151 -27.93 -6.14 -19.00
CA GLU A 151 -27.32 -6.43 -20.30
C GLU A 151 -26.02 -7.24 -20.10
N LYS A 152 -25.57 -7.92 -21.15
CA LYS A 152 -24.27 -8.58 -21.12
C LYS A 152 -23.17 -7.53 -21.17
N GLY A 153 -22.17 -7.64 -20.31
CA GLY A 153 -21.12 -6.64 -20.22
C GLY A 153 -20.38 -6.64 -18.90
N VAL A 154 -19.60 -5.57 -18.70
CA VAL A 154 -18.80 -5.36 -17.49
C VAL A 154 -19.47 -4.31 -16.63
N TYR A 155 -19.54 -4.61 -15.34
CA TYR A 155 -20.13 -3.77 -14.30
C TYR A 155 -19.15 -3.56 -13.17
N LEU A 156 -19.26 -2.40 -12.53
CA LEU A 156 -18.45 -2.02 -11.37
C LEU A 156 -19.34 -2.08 -10.14
N CYS A 157 -18.90 -2.76 -9.10
CA CYS A 157 -19.62 -2.99 -7.85
C CYS A 157 -18.87 -2.31 -6.70
N ASN A 158 -19.60 -1.54 -5.90
CA ASN A 158 -19.10 -0.82 -4.73
C ASN A 158 -19.97 -1.17 -3.52
N VAL A 159 -19.36 -1.19 -2.33
CA VAL A 159 -20.06 -1.33 -1.05
C VAL A 159 -19.70 -0.16 -0.15
N SER A 160 -20.70 0.52 0.42
CA SER A 160 -20.44 1.65 1.35
C SER A 160 -19.51 1.23 2.49
N GLY A 161 -18.47 2.03 2.74
CA GLY A 161 -17.44 1.74 3.75
C GLY A 161 -16.27 0.87 3.27
N ILE A 162 -16.34 0.35 2.03
CA ILE A 162 -15.27 -0.40 1.40
C ILE A 162 -14.69 0.44 0.24
N PRO A 163 -13.41 0.84 0.28
CA PRO A 163 -12.80 1.65 -0.78
C PRO A 163 -12.50 0.84 -2.06
N SER A 164 -12.81 -0.46 -2.09
CA SER A 164 -12.52 -1.34 -3.22
C SER A 164 -13.66 -1.34 -4.25
N LEU A 165 -13.28 -1.14 -5.52
CA LEU A 165 -14.18 -1.27 -6.66
C LEU A 165 -14.01 -2.65 -7.28
N ASN A 166 -15.06 -3.46 -7.23
CA ASN A 166 -15.04 -4.85 -7.68
C ASN A 166 -15.68 -4.96 -9.06
N LYS A 167 -15.21 -5.89 -9.90
CA LYS A 167 -15.72 -6.08 -11.27
C LYS A 167 -16.68 -7.26 -11.32
N LEU A 168 -17.87 -7.09 -11.88
CA LEU A 168 -18.77 -8.18 -12.26
C LEU A 168 -18.84 -8.25 -13.79
N VAL A 169 -18.65 -9.44 -14.36
CA VAL A 169 -18.77 -9.71 -15.79
C VAL A 169 -20.01 -10.56 -16.02
N ILE A 170 -20.92 -10.10 -16.87
CA ILE A 170 -22.15 -10.82 -17.25
C ILE A 170 -22.01 -11.30 -18.69
N ILE A 171 -22.17 -12.61 -18.91
CA ILE A 171 -22.00 -13.31 -20.20
C ILE A 171 -23.25 -14.05 -20.65
#